data_AF-A0A3D2MED0-F1
#
_entry.id   AF-A0A3D2MED0-F1
#
_cell.length_a   1.000
_cell.length_b   1.000
_cell.length_c   1.000
_cell.angle_alpha   90.00
_cell.angle_beta   90.00
_cell.angle_gamma   90.00
#
_symmetry.space_group_name_H-M   'P 1'
#
loop_
_entity.id
_entity.type
_entity.pdbx_description
1 polymer ?
#
loop_
_entity_poly.entity_id
_entity_poly.type
_entity_poly.pdbx_seq_one_letter_code
_entity_poly.pdbx_strand_id
1 'polypeptide(L)'
;MTNQEADGDIVIDSISTLTMNLKEKSLFNGKINSENSAKSIKLVFDKKSKIKLTGDSYISSLEDEDRSYDNIDFNGYKLYVNGTAIN
;
A
#
# COMPACT_ATOMS: atom_id res chain seq x y z
N MET A 1 4.79 -7.34 8.49
CA MET A 1 3.75 -7.13 9.53
C MET A 1 2.91 -8.38 9.58
N THR A 2 2.62 -8.87 10.78
CA THR A 2 1.87 -10.12 11.00
C THR A 2 0.92 -9.89 12.17
N ASN A 3 -0.38 -9.83 11.91
CA ASN A 3 -1.41 -9.46 12.88
C ASN A 3 -1.05 -8.18 13.66
N GLN A 4 -0.65 -7.14 12.92
CA GLN A 4 -0.30 -5.82 13.45
C GLN A 4 -1.20 -4.76 12.85
N GLU A 5 -1.47 -3.71 13.63
CA GLU A 5 -2.14 -2.50 13.17
C GLU A 5 -1.12 -1.37 13.15
N ALA A 6 -1.05 -0.64 12.03
CA ALA A 6 -0.16 0.49 11.86
C ALA A 6 -0.93 1.68 11.28
N ASP A 7 -0.90 2.80 12.00
CA ASP A 7 -1.48 4.08 11.61
C ASP A 7 -0.38 5.10 11.35
N GLY A 8 -0.41 5.70 10.16
CA GLY A 8 0.52 6.76 9.80
C GLY A 8 0.97 6.70 8.35
N ASP A 9 1.52 7.81 7.89
CA ASP A 9 1.97 7.95 6.52
C ASP A 9 3.38 7.35 6.33
N ILE A 10 3.62 6.80 5.15
CA ILE A 10 4.94 6.30 4.74
C ILE A 10 5.53 7.27 3.71
N VAL A 11 6.64 7.91 4.07
CA VAL A 11 7.38 8.83 3.20
C VAL A 11 8.72 8.21 2.85
N ILE A 12 9.09 8.23 1.56
CA ILE A 12 10.28 7.53 1.04
C ILE A 12 10.96 8.43 0.01
N ASP A 13 12.27 8.61 0.16
CA ASP A 13 13.08 9.40 -0.77
C ASP A 13 13.46 8.63 -2.05
N SER A 14 14.06 9.34 -3.01
CA SER A 14 14.34 8.84 -4.35
C SER A 14 15.46 7.82 -4.50
N ILE A 15 16.21 7.55 -3.44
CA ILE A 15 17.22 6.48 -3.43
C ILE A 15 16.75 5.26 -2.64
N SER A 16 15.68 5.41 -1.85
CA SER A 16 15.17 4.40 -0.93
C SER A 16 14.17 3.45 -1.57
N THR A 17 14.17 2.22 -1.08
CA THR A 17 13.23 1.18 -1.49
C THR A 17 12.48 0.64 -0.27
N LEU A 18 11.26 0.18 -0.48
CA LEU A 18 10.46 -0.48 0.55
C LEU A 18 9.80 -1.75 0.01
N THR A 19 9.87 -2.81 0.80
CA THR A 19 8.99 -3.97 0.65
C THR A 19 8.13 -4.08 1.91
N MET A 20 6.83 -3.82 1.78
CA MET A 20 5.88 -3.96 2.88
C MET A 20 5.05 -5.22 2.68
N ASN A 21 5.18 -6.16 3.63
CA ASN A 21 4.44 -7.41 3.66
C ASN A 21 3.39 -7.33 4.77
N LEU A 22 2.11 -7.41 4.43
CA LEU A 22 1.00 -7.53 5.38
C LEU A 22 0.47 -8.96 5.37
N LYS A 23 0.50 -9.58 6.55
CA LYS A 23 0.08 -10.97 6.75
C LYS A 23 -0.80 -11.09 7.98
N GLU A 24 -1.57 -12.16 8.05
CA GLU A 24 -2.36 -12.58 9.19
C GLU A 24 -3.25 -11.45 9.73
N LYS A 25 -4.16 -10.93 8.89
CA LYS A 25 -5.11 -9.85 9.28
C LYS A 25 -4.43 -8.55 9.73
N SER A 26 -3.27 -8.22 9.18
CA SER A 26 -2.64 -6.93 9.48
C SER A 26 -3.48 -5.78 8.90
N LEU A 27 -3.46 -4.62 9.56
CA LEU A 27 -4.13 -3.41 9.10
C LEU A 27 -3.11 -2.29 8.93
N PHE A 28 -3.23 -1.56 7.83
CA PHE A 28 -2.49 -0.32 7.62
C PHE A 28 -3.47 0.80 7.27
N ASN A 29 -3.35 1.94 7.94
CA ASN A 29 -4.14 3.13 7.65
C ASN A 29 -3.19 4.33 7.46
N GLY A 30 -3.18 4.87 6.24
CA GLY A 30 -2.25 5.94 5.87
C GLY A 30 -2.09 6.09 4.37
N LYS A 31 -1.28 7.05 3.95
CA LYS A 31 -0.84 7.18 2.55
C LYS A 31 0.60 6.71 2.38
N ILE A 32 0.92 6.23 1.18
CA ILE A 32 2.22 5.64 0.87
C ILE A 32 2.85 6.44 -0.27
N ASN A 33 3.97 7.10 0.03
CA ASN A 33 4.79 7.79 -0.97
C ASN A 33 3.99 8.78 -1.82
N SER A 34 3.22 9.67 -1.17
CA SER A 34 2.35 10.65 -1.84
C SER A 34 3.09 11.59 -2.79
N GLU A 35 4.40 11.82 -2.57
CA GLU A 35 5.25 12.62 -3.45
C GLU A 35 5.75 11.85 -4.68
N ASN A 36 5.44 10.55 -4.77
CA ASN A 36 5.92 9.63 -5.81
C ASN A 36 7.43 9.72 -6.06
N SER A 37 8.22 9.91 -5.00
CA SER A 37 9.66 10.10 -5.09
C SER A 37 10.45 8.79 -5.01
N ALA A 38 9.90 7.75 -4.37
CA ALA A 38 10.61 6.51 -4.06
C ALA A 38 11.32 5.85 -5.25
N LYS A 39 12.48 5.21 -5.00
CA LYS A 39 13.14 4.37 -6.01
C LYS A 39 12.28 3.16 -6.38
N SER A 40 11.77 2.45 -5.39
CA SER A 40 10.75 1.43 -5.60
C SER A 40 9.99 1.06 -4.33
N ILE A 41 8.71 0.72 -4.49
CA ILE A 41 7.88 0.19 -3.40
C ILE A 41 7.15 -1.05 -3.87
N LYS A 42 7.30 -2.15 -3.13
CA LYS A 42 6.54 -3.38 -3.32
C LYS A 42 5.59 -3.57 -2.15
N LEU A 43 4.29 -3.68 -2.44
CA LEU A 43 3.29 -4.11 -1.46
C LEU A 43 2.94 -5.58 -1.70
N VAL A 44 2.84 -6.34 -0.61
CA VAL A 44 2.41 -7.74 -0.60
C VAL A 44 1.30 -7.91 0.42
N PHE A 45 0.13 -8.38 -0.01
CA PHE A 45 -1.03 -8.63 0.83
C PHE A 45 -1.39 -10.12 0.82
N ASP A 46 -1.79 -10.63 1.99
CA ASP A 46 -2.67 -11.80 2.02
C ASP A 46 -4.14 -11.38 1.89
N LYS A 47 -5.03 -12.34 1.64
CA LYS A 47 -6.48 -12.06 1.50
C LYS A 47 -7.16 -11.46 2.74
N LYS A 48 -6.52 -11.48 3.90
CA LYS A 48 -7.15 -11.15 5.20
C LYS A 48 -6.72 -9.80 5.73
N SER A 49 -5.53 -9.36 5.36
CA SER A 49 -4.98 -8.07 5.74
C SER A 49 -5.66 -6.97 4.95
N LYS A 50 -5.69 -5.75 5.49
CA LYS A 50 -6.35 -4.62 4.85
C LYS A 50 -5.49 -3.37 4.88
N ILE A 51 -5.72 -2.52 3.90
CA ILE A 51 -5.18 -1.17 3.84
C ILE A 51 -6.34 -0.20 3.67
N LYS A 52 -6.29 0.90 4.41
CA LYS A 52 -7.16 2.06 4.21
C LYS A 52 -6.32 3.27 3.82
N LEU A 53 -6.64 3.87 2.68
CA LEU A 53 -5.92 5.05 2.20
C LEU A 53 -6.42 6.33 2.89
N THR A 54 -5.50 7.20 3.24
CA THR A 54 -5.79 8.56 3.72
C THR A 54 -5.35 9.63 2.71
N GLY A 55 -4.85 9.21 1.55
CA GLY A 55 -4.38 10.06 0.46
C GLY A 55 -3.93 9.22 -0.73
N ASP A 56 -3.76 9.88 -1.87
CA ASP A 56 -3.22 9.24 -3.08
C ASP A 56 -1.84 8.63 -2.78
N SER A 57 -1.65 7.40 -3.24
CA SER A 57 -0.50 6.57 -2.88
C SER A 57 0.14 5.96 -4.12
N TYR A 58 1.47 5.87 -4.11
CA TYR A 58 2.26 5.49 -5.29
C TYR A 58 3.21 4.35 -4.97
N ILE A 59 3.03 3.23 -5.65
CA ILE A 59 3.86 2.03 -5.50
C ILE A 59 4.31 1.50 -6.85
N SER A 60 5.40 0.73 -6.85
CA SER A 60 5.97 0.16 -8.07
C SER A 60 5.36 -1.19 -8.42
N SER A 61 5.02 -2.00 -7.43
CA SER A 61 4.38 -3.30 -7.65
C SER A 61 3.48 -3.71 -6.51
N LEU A 62 2.44 -4.45 -6.88
CA LEU A 62 1.45 -5.00 -5.99
C LEU A 62 1.36 -6.52 -6.21
N GLU A 63 1.60 -7.29 -5.15
CA GLU A 63 1.28 -8.71 -5.08
C GLU A 63 0.14 -8.89 -4.09
N ASP A 64 -1.08 -9.06 -4.60
CA ASP A 64 -2.26 -9.31 -3.80
C ASP A 64 -2.79 -10.72 -4.04
N GLU A 65 -2.99 -11.48 -2.97
CA GLU A 65 -3.68 -12.76 -3.06
C GLU A 65 -5.18 -12.59 -3.35
N ASP A 66 -5.76 -11.44 -3.00
CA ASP A 66 -7.11 -11.05 -3.39
C ASP A 66 -7.09 -10.32 -4.74
N ARG A 67 -7.87 -10.83 -5.70
CA ARG A 67 -7.90 -10.29 -7.07
C ARG A 67 -9.01 -9.27 -7.30
N SER A 68 -9.96 -9.15 -6.38
CA SER A 68 -11.00 -8.10 -6.42
C SER A 68 -10.54 -6.79 -5.77
N TYR A 69 -9.42 -6.81 -5.04
CA TYR A 69 -8.94 -5.69 -4.22
C TYR A 69 -9.92 -5.25 -3.12
N ASP A 70 -10.81 -6.14 -2.65
CA ASP A 70 -11.78 -5.84 -1.58
C ASP A 70 -11.10 -5.56 -0.22
N ASN A 71 -9.84 -5.97 -0.09
CA ASN A 71 -8.95 -5.68 1.03
C ASN A 71 -8.32 -4.27 0.99
N ILE A 72 -8.54 -3.50 -0.07
CA ILE A 72 -8.09 -2.11 -0.21
C ILE A 72 -9.27 -1.16 -0.07
N ASP A 73 -9.40 -0.51 1.08
CA ASP A 73 -10.31 0.61 1.26
C ASP A 73 -9.67 1.87 0.67
N PHE A 74 -10.02 2.16 -0.58
CA PHE A 74 -9.55 3.36 -1.29
C PHE A 74 -9.98 4.65 -0.62
N ASN A 75 -11.08 4.67 0.14
CA ASN A 75 -11.54 5.85 0.89
C ASN A 75 -11.59 7.15 0.05
N GLY A 76 -11.94 7.03 -1.23
CA GLY A 76 -12.01 8.14 -2.20
C GLY A 76 -10.69 8.52 -2.88
N TYR A 77 -9.57 7.86 -2.55
CA TYR A 77 -8.23 8.10 -3.08
C TYR A 77 -7.79 7.03 -4.07
N LYS A 78 -6.70 7.30 -4.79
CA LYS A 78 -6.13 6.39 -5.78
C LYS A 78 -4.89 5.67 -5.26
N LEU A 79 -4.81 4.37 -5.52
CA LEU A 79 -3.55 3.63 -5.47
C LEU A 79 -3.00 3.50 -6.89
N TYR A 80 -1.86 4.13 -7.13
CA TYR A 80 -1.13 4.02 -8.38
C TYR A 80 -0.12 2.87 -8.28
N VAL A 81 -0.30 1.85 -9.11
CA VAL A 81 0.64 0.74 -9.27
C VAL A 81 1.38 0.93 -10.58
N ASN A 82 2.69 1.19 -10.49
CA ASN A 82 3.54 1.48 -11.63
C ASN A 82 2.96 2.57 -12.55
N GLY A 83 2.40 3.62 -11.95
CA GLY A 83 1.79 4.76 -12.67
C GLY A 83 0.33 4.57 -13.10
N THR A 84 -0.25 3.39 -12.94
CA THR A 84 -1.66 3.11 -13.29
C THR A 84 -2.51 3.04 -12.04
N ALA A 85 -3.59 3.82 -11.96
CA ALA A 85 -4.56 3.72 -10.88
C ALA A 85 -5.37 2.42 -11.00
N ILE A 86 -5.63 1.73 -9.88
CA ILE A 86 -6.35 0.45 -9.85
C ILE A 86 -7.74 0.52 -9.19
N ASN A 87 -8.26 1.73 -8.92
CA ASN A 87 -9.58 1.98 -8.34
C ASN A 87 -10.61 2.47 -9.34
#